data_AF-A0A174FBG6-F1
#
_entry.id   AF-A0A174FBG6-F1
#
_cell.length_a   1.000
_cell.length_b   1.000
_cell.length_c   1.000
_cell.angle_alpha   90.00
_cell.angle_beta   90.00
_cell.angle_gamma   90.00
#
_symmetry.space_group_name_H-M   'P 1'
#
loop_
_entity.id
_entity.type
_entity.pdbx_description
1 polymer ?
#
loop_
_entity_poly.entity_id
_entity_poly.type
_entity_poly.pdbx_seq_one_letter_code
_entity_poly.pdbx_strand_id
1 'polypeptide(L)'
;MANRAIIYAIYPNKIQEEQCRKTFGCCRFVHNQMLTIQQERYKNGEKHLSKFQANTYCNQHLKKEYPFLKEVDKFALTHAVYHLEDGYDRFFKHLSRFPRYKSKHKAKKSYTTNFTNGNIAVGDDYVKLPKLGGVKAKIHRKPEEDWKIKSATITQNRDGTYQVSILFEYIADTVSALAATEDTTIGLDYKSDGLYTDSNGETCGMPHYYRDSAKRLAKAQRKLKHKTVGSNNYKKQQKRIARLHRHVANQRKDFLQKGSTAIAKQYDHVCVEDLNMKAMSNKGFGNGKATLDNGYGMFLKMLDYKLEEKGGSLVKVSKWFPSSQTCSCCGALHPEMKDLSIRTMRCSCGCKIDRDYNAAINIKKEGLRLLSA
;
A
#
# COMPACT_ATOMS: atom_id res chain seq x y z
N MET A 1 -17.76 13.79 0.36
CA MET A 1 -16.96 13.57 1.58
C MET A 1 -15.77 12.70 1.22
N ALA A 2 -14.56 13.17 1.51
CA ALA A 2 -13.32 12.44 1.29
C ALA A 2 -12.85 11.78 2.59
N ASN A 3 -12.01 10.75 2.46
CA ASN A 3 -11.43 10.06 3.61
C ASN A 3 -9.90 10.11 3.53
N ARG A 4 -9.24 10.44 4.64
CA ARG A 4 -7.78 10.43 4.74
C ARG A 4 -7.33 9.78 6.03
N ALA A 5 -6.29 8.95 5.93
CA ALA A 5 -5.73 8.27 7.10
C ALA A 5 -4.39 8.88 7.50
N ILE A 6 -4.22 9.21 8.79
CA ILE A 6 -2.92 9.57 9.36
C ILE A 6 -2.42 8.42 10.24
N ILE A 7 -1.16 8.03 10.05
CA ILE A 7 -0.55 6.89 10.75
C ILE A 7 0.45 7.39 11.79
N TYR A 8 0.16 7.18 13.07
CA TYR A 8 1.05 7.51 14.17
C TYR A 8 1.76 6.26 14.71
N ALA A 9 3.04 6.42 15.08
CA ALA A 9 3.71 5.44 15.92
C ALA A 9 3.18 5.56 17.34
N ILE A 10 2.82 4.45 17.97
CA ILE A 10 2.31 4.42 19.35
C ILE A 10 3.17 3.51 20.22
N TYR A 11 3.18 3.80 21.51
CA TYR A 11 4.02 3.15 22.52
C TYR A 11 3.16 2.67 23.69
N PRO A 12 2.41 1.57 23.51
CA PRO A 12 1.59 1.01 24.58
C PRO A 12 2.45 0.57 25.76
N ASN A 13 1.96 0.79 26.98
CA ASN A 13 2.56 0.20 28.19
C ASN A 13 2.24 -1.31 28.29
N LYS A 14 2.79 -2.01 29.29
CA LYS A 14 2.62 -3.48 29.43
C LYS A 14 1.15 -3.92 29.50
N ILE A 15 0.30 -3.15 30.20
CA ILE A 15 -1.14 -3.44 30.35
C ILE A 15 -1.85 -3.26 29.00
N GLN A 16 -1.56 -2.15 28.30
CA GLN A 16 -2.12 -1.86 26.99
C GLN A 16 -1.65 -2.87 25.92
N GLU A 17 -0.39 -3.33 25.97
CA GLU A 17 0.11 -4.38 25.10
C GLU A 17 -0.63 -5.71 25.30
N GLU A 18 -0.89 -6.09 26.56
CA GLU A 18 -1.68 -7.27 26.88
C GLU A 18 -3.10 -7.15 26.35
N GLN A 19 -3.75 -6.00 26.56
CA GLN A 19 -5.08 -5.75 26.02
C GLN A 19 -5.11 -5.83 24.49
N CYS A 20 -4.10 -5.30 23.78
CA CYS A 20 -3.95 -5.48 22.35
C CYS A 20 -3.82 -6.96 21.95
N ARG A 21 -3.02 -7.75 22.69
CA ARG A 21 -2.85 -9.19 22.43
C ARG A 21 -4.18 -9.95 22.59
N LYS A 22 -4.95 -9.65 23.64
CA LYS A 22 -6.30 -10.18 23.85
C LYS A 22 -7.21 -9.83 22.68
N THR A 23 -7.27 -8.56 22.27
CA THR A 23 -8.08 -8.11 21.13
C THR A 23 -7.70 -8.81 19.83
N PHE A 24 -6.40 -8.90 19.49
CA PHE A 24 -5.96 -9.65 18.30
C PHE A 24 -6.36 -11.14 18.35
N GLY A 25 -6.32 -11.73 19.55
CA GLY A 25 -6.77 -13.10 19.81
C GLY A 25 -8.25 -13.27 19.53
N CYS A 26 -9.09 -12.41 20.11
CA CYS A 26 -10.53 -12.45 19.97
C CYS A 26 -10.98 -12.20 18.53
N CYS A 27 -10.40 -11.22 17.82
CA CYS A 27 -10.69 -10.99 16.40
C CYS A 27 -10.35 -12.21 15.53
N ARG A 28 -9.22 -12.88 15.80
CA ARG A 28 -8.85 -14.12 15.10
C ARG A 28 -9.85 -15.25 15.40
N PHE A 29 -10.23 -15.40 16.66
CA PHE A 29 -11.19 -16.40 17.11
C PHE A 29 -12.54 -16.21 16.42
N VAL A 30 -13.13 -15.02 16.51
CA VAL A 30 -14.42 -14.70 15.88
C VAL A 30 -14.39 -14.94 14.38
N HIS A 31 -13.34 -14.49 13.69
CA HIS A 31 -13.20 -14.76 12.26
C HIS A 31 -13.22 -16.26 11.94
N ASN A 32 -12.48 -17.07 12.71
CA ASN A 32 -12.42 -18.50 12.46
C ASN A 32 -13.74 -19.20 12.79
N GLN A 33 -14.40 -18.83 13.89
CA GLN A 33 -15.70 -19.37 14.27
C GLN A 33 -16.77 -19.03 13.23
N MET A 34 -16.84 -17.77 12.78
CA MET A 34 -17.80 -17.40 11.74
C MET A 34 -17.51 -18.09 10.41
N LEU A 35 -16.24 -18.33 10.07
CA LEU A 35 -15.89 -19.13 8.88
C LEU A 35 -16.40 -20.57 9.01
N THR A 36 -16.24 -21.21 10.17
CA THR A 36 -16.78 -22.54 10.44
C THR A 36 -18.30 -22.57 10.30
N ILE A 37 -19.00 -21.60 10.91
CA ILE A 37 -20.46 -21.49 10.83
C ILE A 37 -20.92 -21.35 9.37
N GLN A 38 -20.31 -20.46 8.59
CA GLN A 38 -20.69 -20.29 7.17
C GLN A 38 -20.42 -21.56 6.35
N GLN A 39 -19.34 -22.30 6.67
CA GLN A 39 -19.05 -23.60 6.03
C GLN A 39 -20.07 -24.67 6.39
N GLU A 40 -20.52 -24.74 7.65
CA GLU A 40 -21.54 -25.68 8.10
C GLU A 40 -22.90 -25.36 7.48
N ARG A 41 -23.30 -24.09 7.48
CA ARG A 41 -24.53 -23.64 6.82
C ARG A 41 -24.55 -24.05 5.35
N TYR A 42 -23.46 -23.84 4.63
CA TYR A 42 -23.34 -24.28 3.23
C TYR A 42 -23.50 -25.79 3.08
N LYS A 43 -22.85 -26.60 3.94
CA LYS A 43 -22.99 -28.07 3.93
C LYS A 43 -24.43 -28.52 4.20
N ASN A 44 -25.17 -27.79 5.03
CA ASN A 44 -26.55 -28.07 5.37
C ASN A 44 -27.56 -27.52 4.34
N GLY A 45 -27.11 -26.89 3.26
CA GLY A 45 -27.98 -26.24 2.27
C GLY A 45 -28.65 -24.95 2.77
N GLU A 46 -28.17 -24.39 3.88
CA GLU A 46 -28.68 -23.15 4.44
C GLU A 46 -28.11 -21.93 3.72
N LYS A 47 -28.87 -20.82 3.73
CA LYS A 47 -28.41 -19.54 3.17
C LYS A 47 -27.22 -18.99 3.94
N HIS A 48 -26.26 -18.44 3.19
CA HIS A 48 -25.11 -17.68 3.70
C HIS A 48 -25.60 -16.48 4.53
N LEU A 49 -25.01 -16.26 5.70
CA LEU A 49 -25.39 -15.13 6.54
C LEU A 49 -24.87 -13.83 5.93
N SER A 50 -25.74 -12.83 5.80
CA SER A 50 -25.30 -11.48 5.45
C SER A 50 -24.40 -10.89 6.53
N LYS A 51 -23.64 -9.86 6.17
CA LYS A 51 -22.79 -9.07 7.09
C LYS A 51 -23.48 -8.67 8.39
N PHE A 52 -24.74 -8.25 8.32
CA PHE A 52 -25.53 -7.88 9.50
C PHE A 52 -25.92 -9.10 10.33
N GLN A 53 -26.43 -10.15 9.70
CA GLN A 53 -26.82 -11.40 10.38
C GLN A 53 -25.62 -12.07 11.06
N ALA A 54 -24.46 -12.11 10.39
CA ALA A 54 -23.22 -12.65 10.93
C ALA A 54 -22.76 -11.87 12.18
N ASN A 55 -22.86 -10.54 12.16
CA ASN A 55 -22.53 -9.72 13.33
C ASN A 55 -23.56 -9.88 14.46
N THR A 56 -24.86 -9.99 14.13
CA THR A 56 -25.90 -10.31 15.12
C THR A 56 -25.63 -11.66 15.77
N TYR A 57 -25.28 -12.68 14.98
CA TYR A 57 -24.93 -14.01 15.48
C TYR A 57 -23.74 -13.94 16.46
N CYS A 58 -22.67 -13.23 16.09
CA CYS A 58 -21.53 -13.03 16.98
C CYS A 58 -21.93 -12.36 18.31
N ASN A 59 -22.84 -11.40 18.29
CA ASN A 59 -23.27 -10.69 19.50
C ASN A 59 -24.25 -11.48 20.37
N GLN A 60 -25.16 -12.25 19.76
CA GLN A 60 -26.21 -12.97 20.48
C GLN A 60 -25.80 -14.37 20.93
N HIS A 61 -24.93 -15.05 20.18
CA HIS A 61 -24.50 -16.42 20.48
C HIS A 61 -23.05 -16.46 20.95
N LEU A 62 -22.08 -16.08 20.10
CA LEU A 62 -20.66 -16.25 20.45
C LEU A 62 -20.26 -15.48 21.72
N LYS A 63 -20.77 -14.27 21.95
CA LYS A 63 -20.47 -13.53 23.18
C LYS A 63 -21.13 -14.10 24.44
N LYS A 64 -22.20 -14.89 24.31
CA LYS A 64 -22.81 -15.60 25.45
C LYS A 64 -22.02 -16.85 25.77
N GLU A 65 -21.69 -17.63 24.74
CA GLU A 65 -20.91 -18.87 24.86
C GLU A 65 -19.46 -18.62 25.28
N TYR A 66 -18.86 -17.52 24.81
CA TYR A 66 -17.47 -17.14 25.08
C TYR A 66 -17.41 -15.76 25.77
N PRO A 67 -17.61 -15.69 27.11
CA PRO A 67 -17.66 -14.44 27.86
C PRO A 67 -16.42 -13.55 27.70
N PHE A 68 -15.24 -14.12 27.48
CA PHE A 68 -13.99 -13.36 27.27
C PHE A 68 -14.05 -12.40 26.06
N LEU A 69 -14.97 -12.63 25.10
CA LEU A 69 -15.20 -11.71 23.98
C LEU A 69 -15.76 -10.35 24.44
N LYS A 70 -16.30 -10.24 25.66
CA LYS A 70 -16.78 -8.97 26.25
C LYS A 70 -15.65 -8.12 26.84
N GLU A 71 -14.46 -8.69 27.07
CA GLU A 71 -13.30 -7.97 27.61
C GLU A 71 -12.71 -6.97 26.60
N VAL A 72 -12.89 -7.22 25.31
CA VAL A 72 -12.29 -6.45 24.22
C VAL A 72 -13.27 -5.44 23.63
N ASP A 73 -12.77 -4.58 22.76
CA ASP A 73 -13.62 -3.62 22.07
C ASP A 73 -14.64 -4.33 21.17
N LYS A 74 -15.92 -3.94 21.26
CA LYS A 74 -17.00 -4.52 20.47
C LYS A 74 -16.79 -4.28 18.97
N PHE A 75 -16.27 -3.12 18.58
CA PHE A 75 -16.06 -2.78 17.17
C PHE A 75 -14.95 -3.63 16.55
N ALA A 76 -13.93 -3.99 17.33
CA ALA A 76 -12.89 -4.92 16.89
C ALA A 76 -13.46 -6.28 16.47
N LEU A 77 -14.47 -6.78 17.18
CA LEU A 77 -15.14 -8.04 16.82
C LEU A 77 -16.03 -7.88 15.60
N THR A 78 -16.80 -6.79 15.53
CA THR A 78 -17.63 -6.46 14.35
C THR A 78 -16.78 -6.36 13.08
N HIS A 79 -15.63 -5.68 13.12
CA HIS A 79 -14.72 -5.62 11.98
C HIS A 79 -14.10 -6.98 11.63
N ALA A 80 -13.89 -7.86 12.60
CA ALA A 80 -13.42 -9.22 12.32
C ALA A 80 -14.44 -10.04 11.50
N VAL A 81 -15.73 -9.89 11.80
CA VAL A 81 -16.84 -10.45 11.00
C VAL A 81 -16.89 -9.78 9.64
N TYR A 82 -16.87 -8.45 9.59
CA TYR A 82 -17.00 -7.70 8.35
C TYR A 82 -15.89 -8.01 7.35
N HIS A 83 -14.65 -8.15 7.81
CA HIS A 83 -13.54 -8.56 6.94
C HIS A 83 -13.64 -9.99 6.42
N LEU A 84 -14.33 -10.90 7.14
CA LEU A 84 -14.61 -12.23 6.61
C LEU A 84 -15.64 -12.14 5.48
N GLU A 85 -16.72 -11.40 5.71
CA GLU A 85 -17.81 -11.23 4.75
C GLU A 85 -17.36 -10.48 3.49
N ASP A 86 -16.57 -9.41 3.64
CA ASP A 86 -15.93 -8.76 2.48
C ASP A 86 -15.04 -9.74 1.68
N GLY A 87 -14.47 -10.75 2.35
CA GLY A 87 -13.71 -11.83 1.73
C GLY A 87 -14.59 -12.81 0.94
N TYR A 88 -15.77 -13.12 1.46
CA TYR A 88 -16.80 -13.90 0.76
C TYR A 88 -17.35 -13.15 -0.45
N ASP A 89 -17.71 -11.87 -0.29
CA ASP A 89 -18.21 -11.03 -1.39
C ASP A 89 -17.24 -11.00 -2.57
N ARG A 90 -15.94 -10.83 -2.28
CA ARG A 90 -14.90 -10.87 -3.31
C ARG A 90 -14.72 -12.25 -3.92
N PHE A 91 -14.87 -13.31 -3.13
CA PHE A 91 -14.84 -14.68 -3.64
C PHE A 91 -16.00 -14.96 -4.60
N PHE A 92 -17.22 -14.59 -4.22
CA PHE A 92 -18.42 -14.76 -5.07
C PHE A 92 -18.35 -13.92 -6.35
N LYS A 93 -17.66 -12.78 -6.33
CA LYS A 93 -17.36 -11.97 -7.52
C LYS A 93 -16.16 -12.47 -8.34
N HIS A 94 -15.58 -13.63 -8.00
CA HIS A 94 -14.36 -14.18 -8.60
C HIS A 94 -13.12 -13.25 -8.54
N LEU A 95 -13.11 -12.30 -7.60
CA LEU A 95 -12.03 -11.33 -7.38
C LEU A 95 -10.99 -11.81 -6.35
N SER A 96 -11.29 -12.88 -5.62
CA SER A 96 -10.36 -13.51 -4.68
C SER A 96 -10.63 -15.00 -4.50
N ARG A 97 -9.67 -15.70 -3.89
CA ARG A 97 -9.86 -17.09 -3.44
C ARG A 97 -10.76 -17.15 -2.21
N PHE A 98 -11.29 -18.33 -1.94
CA PHE A 98 -12.10 -18.63 -0.78
C PHE A 98 -11.41 -18.22 0.55
N PRO A 99 -12.14 -17.66 1.53
CA PRO A 99 -11.60 -17.28 2.83
C PRO A 99 -10.90 -18.42 3.57
N ARG A 100 -9.85 -18.10 4.34
CA ARG A 100 -9.03 -19.10 5.06
C ARG A 100 -8.97 -18.82 6.54
N TYR A 101 -8.86 -19.89 7.33
CA TYR A 101 -8.60 -19.80 8.76
C TYR A 101 -7.34 -18.97 9.06
N LYS A 102 -7.45 -18.07 10.04
CA LYS A 102 -6.36 -17.22 10.52
C LYS A 102 -5.54 -17.97 11.57
N SER A 103 -4.23 -18.04 11.36
CA SER A 103 -3.27 -18.62 12.32
C SER A 103 -2.71 -17.56 13.28
N LYS A 104 -2.53 -17.92 14.56
CA LYS A 104 -1.91 -17.04 15.60
C LYS A 104 -0.54 -16.50 15.19
N HIS A 105 0.24 -17.28 14.43
CA HIS A 105 1.62 -16.94 14.08
C HIS A 105 1.76 -16.23 12.73
N LYS A 106 0.83 -16.47 11.80
CA LYS A 106 0.88 -15.92 10.44
C LYS A 106 -0.03 -14.72 10.22
N ALA A 107 -1.18 -14.67 10.91
CA ALA A 107 -2.15 -13.60 10.73
C ALA A 107 -1.57 -12.25 11.14
N LYS A 108 -2.01 -11.20 10.43
CA LYS A 108 -1.70 -9.82 10.79
C LYS A 108 -2.28 -9.53 12.19
N LYS A 109 -1.46 -8.96 13.05
CA LYS A 109 -1.88 -8.51 14.38
C LYS A 109 -2.43 -7.10 14.26
N SER A 110 -3.71 -6.99 13.93
CA SER A 110 -4.40 -5.73 13.81
C SER A 110 -5.87 -5.85 14.20
N TYR A 111 -6.46 -4.77 14.68
CA TYR A 111 -7.89 -4.61 14.83
C TYR A 111 -8.31 -3.17 14.52
N THR A 112 -9.57 -3.01 14.14
CA THR A 112 -10.18 -1.71 13.82
C THR A 112 -11.27 -1.41 14.83
N THR A 113 -11.34 -0.17 15.28
CA THR A 113 -12.37 0.35 16.17
C THR A 113 -13.01 1.58 15.54
N ASN A 114 -14.28 1.85 15.87
CA ASN A 114 -15.02 2.98 15.32
C ASN A 114 -15.11 4.12 16.33
N PHE A 115 -15.14 5.34 15.81
CA PHE A 115 -15.46 6.51 16.59
C PHE A 115 -16.92 6.49 17.00
N THR A 116 -17.17 6.60 18.31
CA THR A 116 -18.49 6.82 18.90
C THR A 116 -18.32 7.56 20.22
N ASN A 117 -19.12 8.61 20.45
CA ASN A 117 -19.20 9.31 21.74
C ASN A 117 -17.82 9.73 22.30
N GLY A 118 -16.94 10.29 21.46
CA GLY A 118 -15.63 10.79 21.90
C GLY A 118 -14.65 9.73 22.44
N ASN A 119 -14.84 8.46 22.04
CA ASN A 119 -14.02 7.35 22.48
C ASN A 119 -12.61 7.30 21.85
N ILE A 120 -12.40 8.01 20.74
CA ILE A 120 -11.11 8.18 20.06
C ILE A 120 -10.78 9.67 20.00
N ALA A 121 -9.55 10.03 20.36
CA ALA A 121 -9.06 11.41 20.27
C ALA A 121 -7.55 11.42 20.00
N VAL A 122 -7.07 12.47 19.34
CA VAL A 122 -5.64 12.72 19.12
C VAL A 122 -5.25 13.88 20.04
N GLY A 123 -4.42 13.60 21.04
CA GLY A 123 -3.81 14.61 21.90
C GLY A 123 -2.47 15.08 21.35
N ASP A 124 -1.67 15.75 22.19
CA ASP A 124 -0.35 16.27 21.79
C ASP A 124 0.72 15.18 21.68
N ASP A 125 0.75 14.26 22.65
CA ASP A 125 1.73 13.18 22.73
C ASP A 125 1.08 11.80 22.95
N TYR A 126 -0.24 11.70 22.76
CA TYR A 126 -1.01 10.47 22.93
C TYR A 126 -2.19 10.36 21.96
N VAL A 127 -2.70 9.14 21.81
CA VAL A 127 -3.98 8.85 21.15
C VAL A 127 -4.87 8.12 22.15
N LYS A 128 -6.07 8.64 22.41
CA LYS A 128 -7.10 7.97 23.20
C LYS A 128 -7.75 6.88 22.35
N LEU A 129 -7.81 5.66 22.87
CA LEU A 129 -8.39 4.50 22.19
C LEU A 129 -9.34 3.71 23.11
N PRO A 130 -10.44 3.16 22.58
CA PRO A 130 -11.33 2.27 23.31
C PRO A 130 -10.59 1.11 23.98
N LYS A 131 -10.91 0.85 25.25
CA LYS A 131 -10.29 -0.19 26.11
C LYS A 131 -8.77 -0.04 26.37
N LEU A 132 -8.09 0.94 25.76
CA LEU A 132 -6.67 1.21 25.99
C LEU A 132 -6.42 2.53 26.75
N GLY A 133 -7.39 3.44 26.76
CA GLY A 133 -7.20 4.78 27.33
C GLY A 133 -6.24 5.61 26.49
N GLY A 134 -5.50 6.53 27.12
CA GLY A 134 -4.45 7.31 26.47
C GLY A 134 -3.21 6.46 26.20
N VAL A 135 -2.86 6.29 24.93
CA VAL A 135 -1.65 5.57 24.49
C VAL A 135 -0.63 6.59 23.98
N LYS A 136 0.56 6.62 24.56
CA LYS A 136 1.65 7.49 24.11
C LYS A 136 1.90 7.33 22.61
N ALA A 137 2.04 8.43 21.89
CA ALA A 137 2.12 8.47 20.44
C ALA A 137 3.10 9.56 19.97
N LYS A 138 3.76 9.31 18.84
CA LYS A 138 4.52 10.36 18.15
C LYS A 138 3.61 11.07 17.15
N ILE A 139 3.04 12.20 17.58
CA ILE A 139 2.19 13.05 16.75
C ILE A 139 3.10 13.96 15.92
N HIS A 140 3.21 13.67 14.63
CA HIS A 140 4.07 14.41 13.69
C HIS A 140 3.27 15.36 12.77
N ARG A 141 1.95 15.25 12.80
CA ARG A 141 0.98 16.08 12.08
C ARG A 141 -0.33 15.99 12.85
N LYS A 142 -1.06 17.10 12.98
CA LYS A 142 -2.44 17.10 13.47
C LYS A 142 -3.41 17.17 12.28
N PRO A 143 -4.62 16.59 12.40
CA PRO A 143 -5.68 16.83 11.42
C PRO A 143 -6.08 18.30 11.42
N GLU A 144 -6.72 18.75 10.34
CA GLU A 144 -7.39 20.06 10.32
C GLU A 144 -8.63 20.04 11.23
N GLU A 145 -9.12 21.20 11.64
CA GLU A 145 -10.14 21.33 12.69
C GLU A 145 -11.51 20.76 12.27
N ASP A 146 -11.82 20.80 10.99
CA ASP A 146 -13.08 20.32 10.40
C ASP A 146 -13.08 18.81 10.12
N TRP A 147 -11.92 18.13 10.24
CA TRP A 147 -11.79 16.71 9.97
C TRP A 147 -12.38 15.86 11.09
N LYS A 148 -13.33 14.99 10.74
CA LYS A 148 -14.05 14.12 11.67
C LYS A 148 -13.41 12.73 11.75
N ILE A 149 -13.14 12.23 12.95
CA ILE A 149 -12.62 10.87 13.13
C ILE A 149 -13.73 9.85 12.82
N LYS A 150 -13.46 8.89 11.93
CA LYS A 150 -14.35 7.74 11.66
C LYS A 150 -13.94 6.48 12.40
N SER A 151 -12.66 6.13 12.36
CA SER A 151 -12.16 4.87 12.91
C SER A 151 -10.67 4.92 13.20
N ALA A 152 -10.20 3.98 14.02
CA ALA A 152 -8.78 3.77 14.27
C ALA A 152 -8.42 2.30 14.08
N THR A 153 -7.33 2.03 13.36
CA THR A 153 -6.79 0.68 13.16
C THR A 153 -5.45 0.55 13.86
N ILE A 154 -5.40 -0.29 14.90
CA ILE A 154 -4.16 -0.58 15.64
C ILE A 154 -3.48 -1.75 14.96
N THR A 155 -2.17 -1.66 14.72
CA THR A 155 -1.36 -2.75 14.15
C THR A 155 -0.08 -2.94 14.94
N GLN A 156 0.25 -4.19 15.28
CA GLN A 156 1.57 -4.58 15.76
C GLN A 156 2.40 -5.14 14.59
N ASN A 157 3.53 -4.50 14.30
CA ASN A 157 4.50 -4.97 13.31
C ASN A 157 5.24 -6.21 13.81
N ARG A 158 5.81 -7.01 12.89
CA ARG A 158 6.49 -8.28 13.24
C ARG A 158 7.71 -8.12 14.15
N ASP A 159 8.30 -6.93 14.18
CA ASP A 159 9.42 -6.60 15.06
C ASP A 159 9.00 -6.15 16.46
N GLY A 160 7.69 -5.95 16.69
CA GLY A 160 7.08 -5.67 17.99
C GLY A 160 6.55 -4.26 18.17
N THR A 161 6.90 -3.31 17.31
CA THR A 161 6.40 -1.92 17.41
C THR A 161 4.92 -1.83 17.06
N TYR A 162 4.25 -0.80 17.57
CA TYR A 162 2.86 -0.51 17.28
C TYR A 162 2.69 0.76 16.45
N GLN A 163 1.63 0.79 15.67
CA GLN A 163 1.15 1.95 14.95
C GLN A 163 -0.38 2.01 15.01
N VAL A 164 -0.93 3.22 14.95
CA VAL A 164 -2.37 3.45 14.78
C VAL A 164 -2.60 4.24 13.51
N SER A 165 -3.51 3.77 12.67
CA SER A 165 -4.01 4.50 11.51
C SER A 165 -5.37 5.07 11.86
N ILE A 166 -5.48 6.39 11.97
CA ILE A 166 -6.74 7.07 12.27
C ILE A 166 -7.32 7.57 10.94
N LEU A 167 -8.53 7.12 10.63
CA LEU A 167 -9.28 7.52 9.45
C LEU A 167 -10.12 8.75 9.78
N PHE A 168 -9.90 9.81 9.03
CA PHE A 168 -10.64 11.06 9.08
C PHE A 168 -11.54 11.18 7.85
N GLU A 169 -12.68 11.82 8.03
CA GLU A 169 -13.65 12.21 7.03
C GLU A 169 -13.76 13.73 7.02
N TYR A 170 -13.67 14.32 5.84
CA TYR A 170 -13.70 15.76 5.66
C TYR A 170 -14.41 16.11 4.35
N ILE A 171 -14.76 17.39 4.22
CA ILE A 171 -15.30 17.93 2.99
C ILE A 171 -14.08 18.33 2.16
N ALA A 172 -13.86 17.63 1.05
CA ALA A 172 -12.81 18.03 0.12
C ALA A 172 -13.30 19.23 -0.68
N ASP A 173 -12.43 20.22 -0.83
CA ASP A 173 -12.67 21.33 -1.76
C ASP A 173 -12.82 20.79 -3.17
N THR A 174 -13.72 21.39 -3.95
CA THR A 174 -13.79 21.16 -5.39
C THR A 174 -12.55 21.77 -6.04
N VAL A 175 -11.57 20.92 -6.36
CA VAL A 175 -10.38 21.37 -7.08
C VAL A 175 -10.70 21.40 -8.58
N SER A 176 -10.57 22.57 -9.19
CA SER A 176 -10.72 22.72 -10.63
C SER A 176 -9.63 21.95 -11.36
N ALA A 177 -9.98 21.32 -12.48
CA ALA A 177 -8.99 20.69 -13.35
C ALA A 177 -7.97 21.73 -13.83
N LEU A 178 -6.69 21.43 -13.67
CA LEU A 178 -5.61 22.27 -14.18
C LEU A 178 -5.47 22.08 -15.69
N ALA A 179 -5.09 23.15 -16.38
CA ALA A 179 -4.90 23.10 -17.83
C ALA A 179 -3.60 22.35 -18.16
N ALA A 180 -3.72 21.35 -19.04
CA ALA A 180 -2.57 20.61 -19.53
C ALA A 180 -1.84 21.43 -20.61
N THR A 181 -0.59 21.79 -20.33
CA THR A 181 0.30 22.47 -21.27
C THR A 181 1.62 21.71 -21.35
N GLU A 182 2.44 22.05 -22.34
CA GLU A 182 3.80 21.52 -22.46
C GLU A 182 4.62 21.78 -21.19
N ASP A 183 4.48 22.95 -20.55
CA ASP A 183 5.29 23.30 -19.38
C ASP A 183 4.76 22.70 -18.07
N THR A 184 3.45 22.41 -17.99
CA THR A 184 2.79 21.84 -16.80
C THR A 184 2.74 20.32 -16.79
N THR A 185 3.21 19.68 -17.87
CA THR A 185 3.14 18.22 -18.06
C THR A 185 4.52 17.60 -18.19
N ILE A 186 4.74 16.43 -17.58
CA ILE A 186 5.97 15.66 -17.74
C ILE A 186 5.68 14.21 -18.13
N GLY A 187 6.46 13.67 -19.06
CA GLY A 187 6.45 12.25 -19.40
C GLY A 187 7.52 11.49 -18.63
N LEU A 188 7.18 10.34 -18.05
CA LEU A 188 8.13 9.46 -17.37
C LEU A 188 8.14 8.08 -18.05
N ASP A 189 9.29 7.72 -18.59
CA ASP A 189 9.57 6.36 -19.06
C ASP A 189 10.13 5.51 -17.92
N TYR A 190 9.69 4.25 -17.83
CA TYR A 190 10.09 3.37 -16.74
C TYR A 190 11.52 2.84 -16.93
N LYS A 191 12.32 2.92 -15.86
CA LYS A 191 13.69 2.43 -15.86
C LYS A 191 13.90 1.33 -14.82
N SER A 192 14.36 0.16 -15.26
CA SER A 192 14.45 -1.03 -14.39
C SER A 192 15.63 -1.03 -13.41
N ASP A 193 16.75 -0.40 -13.79
CA ASP A 193 17.94 -0.17 -12.99
C ASP A 193 17.89 1.16 -12.21
N GLY A 194 16.87 1.98 -12.46
CA GLY A 194 16.54 3.20 -11.74
C GLY A 194 15.08 3.22 -11.30
N LEU A 195 14.46 4.39 -11.46
CA LEU A 195 13.02 4.58 -11.28
C LEU A 195 12.36 5.03 -12.60
N TYR A 196 12.87 6.10 -13.21
CA TYR A 196 12.36 6.61 -14.49
C TYR A 196 13.43 7.46 -15.21
N THR A 197 13.21 7.67 -16.51
CA THR A 197 13.80 8.76 -17.31
C THR A 197 12.68 9.73 -17.68
N ASP A 198 12.87 11.02 -17.54
CA ASP A 198 11.84 12.02 -17.85
C ASP A 198 12.00 12.70 -19.21
N SER A 199 10.95 13.40 -19.63
CA SER A 199 10.88 14.13 -20.90
C SER A 199 11.74 15.39 -20.95
N ASN A 200 12.50 15.71 -19.90
CA ASN A 200 13.53 16.75 -19.90
C ASN A 200 14.95 16.16 -20.01
N GLY A 201 15.07 14.84 -20.04
CA GLY A 201 16.34 14.12 -20.19
C GLY A 201 17.00 13.76 -18.85
N GLU A 202 16.35 14.05 -17.71
CA GLU A 202 16.88 13.64 -16.42
C GLU A 202 16.49 12.19 -16.11
N THR A 203 17.40 11.47 -15.45
CA THR A 203 17.15 10.10 -15.00
C THR A 203 17.13 10.04 -13.49
N CYS A 204 16.02 9.56 -12.93
CA CYS A 204 15.92 9.25 -11.52
C CYS A 204 16.45 7.84 -11.25
N GLY A 205 17.62 7.78 -10.60
CA GLY A 205 18.18 6.53 -10.10
C GLY A 205 17.34 5.92 -8.98
N MET A 206 17.70 4.71 -8.56
CA MET A 206 17.08 4.07 -7.40
C MET A 206 18.18 3.55 -6.46
N PRO A 207 18.24 4.04 -5.21
CA PRO A 207 19.10 3.43 -4.21
C PRO A 207 18.64 1.99 -3.98
N HIS A 208 19.53 1.02 -4.21
CA HIS A 208 19.21 -0.39 -4.10
C HIS A 208 19.17 -0.89 -2.65
N TYR A 209 18.30 -0.30 -1.83
CA TYR A 209 18.22 -0.53 -0.38
C TYR A 209 18.15 -2.00 0.01
N TYR A 210 17.45 -2.85 -0.78
CA TYR A 210 17.41 -4.27 -0.51
C TYR A 210 18.75 -4.95 -0.81
N ARG A 211 19.43 -4.59 -1.90
CA ARG A 211 20.74 -5.16 -2.28
C ARG A 211 21.78 -4.85 -1.21
N ASP A 212 21.81 -3.61 -0.71
CA ASP A 212 22.73 -3.18 0.34
C ASP A 212 22.50 -3.95 1.65
N SER A 213 21.23 -4.19 1.96
CA SER A 213 20.83 -4.95 3.16
C SER A 213 20.88 -6.47 2.96
N ALA A 214 21.03 -6.97 1.73
CA ALA A 214 20.86 -8.39 1.40
C ALA A 214 21.86 -9.28 2.14
N LYS A 215 23.14 -8.89 2.18
CA LYS A 215 24.19 -9.63 2.91
C LYS A 215 23.86 -9.75 4.40
N ARG A 216 23.44 -8.64 5.02
CA ARG A 216 23.02 -8.60 6.44
C ARG A 216 21.78 -9.46 6.69
N LEU A 217 20.81 -9.40 5.79
CA LEU A 217 19.58 -10.17 5.87
C LEU A 217 19.83 -11.67 5.75
N ALA A 218 20.64 -12.08 4.76
CA ALA A 218 21.02 -13.48 4.56
C ALA A 218 21.75 -14.06 5.78
N LYS A 219 22.70 -13.30 6.35
CA LYS A 219 23.38 -13.69 7.60
C LYS A 219 22.40 -13.83 8.77
N ALA A 220 21.43 -12.92 8.89
CA ALA A 220 20.42 -13.00 9.93
C ALA A 220 19.47 -14.19 9.75
N GLN A 221 19.08 -14.51 8.51
CA GLN A 221 18.25 -15.67 8.18
C GLN A 221 19.00 -17.00 8.41
N ARG A 222 20.28 -17.10 8.03
CA ARG A 222 21.11 -18.27 8.32
C ARG A 222 21.21 -18.51 9.83
N LYS A 223 21.44 -17.47 10.62
CA LYS A 223 21.41 -17.56 12.09
C LYS A 223 20.06 -18.00 12.65
N LEU A 224 18.95 -17.72 11.99
CA LEU A 224 17.63 -18.18 12.41
C LEU A 224 17.46 -19.69 12.17
N LYS A 225 17.95 -20.21 11.03
CA LYS A 225 17.90 -21.64 10.68
C LYS A 225 18.51 -22.53 11.77
N HIS A 226 19.60 -22.08 12.38
CA HIS A 226 20.30 -22.82 13.44
C HIS A 226 19.69 -22.67 14.84
N LYS A 227 18.53 -22.00 14.98
CA LYS A 227 17.86 -21.81 16.28
C LYS A 227 16.65 -22.71 16.39
N THR A 228 16.48 -23.32 17.57
CA THR A 228 15.30 -24.13 17.90
C THR A 228 14.02 -23.32 17.75
N VAL A 229 13.13 -23.78 16.87
CA VAL A 229 11.84 -23.13 16.60
C VAL A 229 11.06 -22.98 17.90
N GLY A 230 10.45 -21.81 18.11
CA GLY A 230 9.67 -21.51 19.31
C GLY A 230 10.46 -20.99 20.52
N SER A 231 11.77 -21.24 20.59
CA SER A 231 12.63 -20.74 21.66
C SER A 231 12.67 -19.20 21.75
N ASN A 232 13.04 -18.67 22.91
CA ASN A 232 13.22 -17.22 23.10
C ASN A 232 14.29 -16.65 22.15
N ASN A 233 15.36 -17.42 21.90
CA ASN A 233 16.42 -17.04 20.97
C ASN A 233 15.93 -16.99 19.52
N TYR A 234 15.08 -17.94 19.11
CA TYR A 234 14.44 -17.94 17.80
C TYR A 234 13.53 -16.71 17.62
N LYS A 235 12.67 -16.41 18.60
CA LYS A 235 11.78 -15.22 18.58
C LYS A 235 12.57 -13.92 18.51
N LYS A 236 13.66 -13.78 19.28
CA LYS A 236 14.57 -12.62 19.23
C LYS A 236 15.15 -12.44 17.82
N GLN A 237 15.59 -13.53 17.20
CA GLN A 237 16.16 -13.48 15.85
C GLN A 237 15.12 -13.17 14.76
N GLN A 238 13.90 -13.69 14.87
CA GLN A 238 12.80 -13.31 13.98
C GLN A 238 12.49 -11.81 14.04
N LYS A 239 12.45 -11.22 15.25
CA LYS A 239 12.29 -9.78 15.42
C LYS A 239 13.42 -9.01 14.74
N ARG A 240 14.67 -9.46 14.88
CA ARG A 240 15.83 -8.83 14.20
C ARG A 240 15.67 -8.83 12.68
N ILE A 241 15.25 -9.95 12.08
CA ILE A 241 14.97 -10.05 10.65
C ILE A 241 13.83 -9.10 10.24
N ALA A 242 12.75 -9.06 11.03
CA ALA A 242 11.63 -8.14 10.79
C ALA A 242 12.06 -6.66 10.83
N ARG A 243 12.95 -6.27 11.75
CA ARG A 243 13.52 -4.91 11.81
C ARG A 243 14.29 -4.56 10.54
N LEU A 244 15.12 -5.47 10.04
CA LEU A 244 15.88 -5.25 8.79
C LEU A 244 14.94 -5.06 7.60
N HIS A 245 13.95 -5.95 7.44
CA HIS A 245 12.95 -5.80 6.37
C HIS A 245 12.20 -4.48 6.46
N ARG A 246 11.79 -4.07 7.66
CA ARG A 246 11.09 -2.80 7.84
C ARG A 246 11.98 -1.61 7.53
N HIS A 247 13.26 -1.65 7.92
CA HIS A 247 14.19 -0.57 7.61
C HIS A 247 14.30 -0.36 6.10
N VAL A 248 14.50 -1.43 5.32
CA VAL A 248 14.54 -1.37 3.85
C VAL A 248 13.23 -0.84 3.28
N ALA A 249 12.08 -1.33 3.77
CA ALA A 249 10.77 -0.87 3.31
C ALA A 249 10.54 0.63 3.61
N ASN A 250 11.00 1.11 4.77
CA ASN A 250 10.88 2.51 5.16
C ASN A 250 11.81 3.41 4.33
N GLN A 251 13.05 3.01 4.07
CA GLN A 251 13.98 3.76 3.21
C GLN A 251 13.41 3.93 1.80
N ARG A 252 12.92 2.83 1.22
CA ARG A 252 12.26 2.86 -0.09
C ARG A 252 11.03 3.77 -0.10
N LYS A 253 10.18 3.64 0.92
CA LYS A 253 8.97 4.47 1.03
C LYS A 253 9.31 5.96 1.17
N ASP A 254 10.34 6.30 1.95
CA ASP A 254 10.81 7.67 2.13
C ASP A 254 11.31 8.26 0.80
N PHE A 255 12.18 7.53 0.09
CA PHE A 255 12.69 7.91 -1.22
C PHE A 255 11.55 8.19 -2.22
N LEU A 256 10.60 7.26 -2.36
CA LEU A 256 9.47 7.42 -3.28
C LEU A 256 8.52 8.54 -2.88
N GLN A 257 8.29 8.75 -1.58
CA GLN A 257 7.45 9.86 -1.11
C GLN A 257 8.07 11.21 -1.47
N LYS A 258 9.38 11.37 -1.25
CA LYS A 258 10.12 12.59 -1.61
C LYS A 258 10.08 12.85 -3.12
N GLY A 259 10.42 11.84 -3.92
CA GLY A 259 10.40 11.96 -5.38
C GLY A 259 9.02 12.32 -5.93
N SER A 260 7.97 11.59 -5.51
CA SER A 260 6.61 11.87 -5.97
C SER A 260 6.08 13.23 -5.48
N THR A 261 6.50 13.70 -4.29
CA THR A 261 6.17 15.05 -3.83
C THR A 261 6.90 16.12 -4.64
N ALA A 262 8.16 15.91 -5.00
CA ALA A 262 8.91 16.86 -5.82
C ALA A 262 8.25 17.03 -7.20
N ILE A 263 7.95 15.93 -7.89
CA ILE A 263 7.27 15.96 -9.19
C ILE A 263 5.90 16.61 -9.09
N ALA A 264 5.05 16.16 -8.16
CA ALA A 264 3.70 16.72 -8.01
C ALA A 264 3.70 18.17 -7.52
N LYS A 265 4.85 18.72 -7.08
CA LYS A 265 5.00 20.16 -6.79
C LYS A 265 5.35 20.98 -8.02
N GLN A 266 6.02 20.38 -9.00
CA GLN A 266 6.54 21.05 -10.17
C GLN A 266 5.62 20.91 -11.39
N TYR A 267 4.90 19.80 -11.50
CA TYR A 267 4.03 19.48 -12.63
C TYR A 267 2.62 19.17 -12.16
N ASP A 268 1.65 19.56 -12.98
CA ASP A 268 0.22 19.35 -12.75
C ASP A 268 -0.22 18.01 -13.34
N HIS A 269 0.39 17.61 -14.46
CA HIS A 269 0.10 16.33 -15.11
C HIS A 269 1.36 15.51 -15.29
N VAL A 270 1.23 14.20 -15.05
CA VAL A 270 2.32 13.25 -15.24
C VAL A 270 1.84 12.14 -16.16
N CYS A 271 2.54 11.92 -17.25
CA CYS A 271 2.23 10.90 -18.24
C CYS A 271 3.16 9.71 -18.08
N VAL A 272 2.61 8.51 -17.98
CA VAL A 272 3.36 7.26 -17.80
C VAL A 272 2.78 6.15 -18.67
N GLU A 273 3.57 5.16 -19.02
CA GLU A 273 3.04 3.95 -19.67
C GLU A 273 2.22 3.09 -18.68
N ASP A 274 1.13 2.48 -19.17
CA ASP A 274 0.34 1.50 -18.41
C ASP A 274 1.04 0.14 -18.30
N LEU A 275 2.14 0.13 -17.54
CA LEU A 275 2.96 -1.05 -17.35
C LEU A 275 2.36 -1.99 -16.30
N ASN A 276 2.23 -3.26 -16.69
CA ASN A 276 1.90 -4.31 -15.74
C ASN A 276 3.14 -4.72 -14.94
N MET A 277 3.42 -3.97 -13.87
CA MET A 277 4.55 -4.21 -12.98
C MET A 277 4.62 -5.63 -12.41
N LYS A 278 3.47 -6.30 -12.24
CA LYS A 278 3.44 -7.70 -11.79
C LYS A 278 3.99 -8.63 -12.87
N ALA A 279 3.53 -8.45 -14.11
CA ALA A 279 4.05 -9.22 -15.26
C ALA A 279 5.55 -8.99 -15.45
N MET A 280 6.01 -7.74 -15.33
CA MET A 280 7.42 -7.36 -15.45
C MET A 280 8.30 -7.86 -14.30
N SER A 281 7.71 -8.17 -13.13
CA SER A 281 8.42 -8.73 -11.99
C SER A 281 8.65 -10.24 -12.06
N ASN A 282 8.15 -10.92 -13.10
CA ASN A 282 8.26 -12.36 -13.26
C ASN A 282 9.71 -12.81 -13.51
N LYS A 283 10.02 -14.05 -13.09
CA LYS A 283 11.35 -14.66 -13.19
C LYS A 283 11.92 -14.74 -14.62
N GLY A 284 11.06 -14.77 -15.65
CA GLY A 284 11.47 -14.94 -17.05
C GLY A 284 12.33 -13.81 -17.61
N PHE A 285 12.23 -12.59 -17.05
CA PHE A 285 12.98 -11.42 -17.54
C PHE A 285 14.30 -11.15 -16.81
N GLY A 286 14.69 -11.98 -15.82
CA GLY A 286 15.93 -11.77 -15.04
C GLY A 286 15.95 -10.55 -14.10
N ASN A 287 15.06 -9.57 -14.31
CA ASN A 287 15.04 -8.27 -13.62
C ASN A 287 14.06 -8.18 -12.45
N GLY A 288 13.34 -9.26 -12.12
CA GLY A 288 12.27 -9.24 -11.11
C GLY A 288 12.71 -8.73 -9.74
N LYS A 289 13.98 -8.94 -9.35
CA LYS A 289 14.52 -8.41 -8.09
C LYS A 289 14.73 -6.90 -8.10
N ALA A 290 15.19 -6.33 -9.22
CA ALA A 290 15.38 -4.89 -9.39
C ALA A 290 14.03 -4.17 -9.50
N THR A 291 13.13 -4.70 -10.34
CA THR A 291 11.74 -4.22 -10.50
C THR A 291 10.96 -4.23 -9.19
N LEU A 292 11.15 -5.25 -8.32
CA LEU A 292 10.49 -5.28 -7.02
C LEU A 292 11.17 -4.41 -5.97
N ASP A 293 12.44 -4.05 -6.16
CA ASP A 293 13.15 -3.16 -5.24
C ASP A 293 12.86 -1.69 -5.52
N ASN A 294 12.71 -1.30 -6.79
CA ASN A 294 12.43 0.10 -7.14
C ASN A 294 11.06 0.60 -6.66
N GLY A 295 10.06 -0.28 -6.57
CA GLY A 295 8.74 0.10 -6.08
C GLY A 295 7.97 1.07 -6.98
N TYR A 296 8.21 1.07 -8.30
CA TYR A 296 7.54 1.96 -9.26
C TYR A 296 6.00 1.96 -9.15
N GLY A 297 5.37 0.80 -8.96
CA GLY A 297 3.91 0.76 -8.75
C GLY A 297 3.43 1.43 -7.45
N MET A 298 4.28 1.55 -6.43
CA MET A 298 3.99 2.35 -5.22
C MET A 298 4.20 3.83 -5.50
N PHE A 299 5.20 4.19 -6.30
CA PHE A 299 5.48 5.55 -6.74
C PHE A 299 4.34 6.13 -7.58
N LEU A 300 3.83 5.39 -8.58
CA LEU A 300 2.69 5.82 -9.39
C LEU A 300 1.46 6.11 -8.54
N LYS A 301 1.14 5.24 -7.57
CA LYS A 301 0.04 5.50 -6.63
C LYS A 301 0.26 6.76 -5.80
N MET A 302 1.51 7.10 -5.49
CA MET A 302 1.83 8.31 -4.75
C MET A 302 1.71 9.57 -5.60
N LEU A 303 2.04 9.49 -6.88
CA LEU A 303 1.78 10.57 -7.84
C LEU A 303 0.28 10.77 -8.00
N ASP A 304 -0.46 9.70 -8.27
CA ASP A 304 -1.91 9.67 -8.50
C ASP A 304 -2.67 10.53 -7.47
N TYR A 305 -2.63 10.15 -6.19
CA TYR A 305 -3.36 10.90 -5.16
C TYR A 305 -2.82 12.32 -4.93
N LYS A 306 -1.54 12.59 -5.19
CA LYS A 306 -0.94 13.93 -4.98
C LYS A 306 -1.30 14.91 -6.08
N LEU A 307 -1.42 14.41 -7.31
CA LEU A 307 -1.84 15.20 -8.47
C LEU A 307 -3.35 15.46 -8.38
N GLU A 308 -4.14 14.44 -8.04
CA GLU A 308 -5.59 14.60 -7.79
C GLU A 308 -5.89 15.61 -6.69
N GLU A 309 -5.14 15.62 -5.58
CA GLU A 309 -5.26 16.62 -4.49
C GLU A 309 -5.05 18.07 -4.98
N LYS A 310 -4.48 18.28 -6.18
CA LYS A 310 -4.21 19.58 -6.79
C LYS A 310 -5.04 19.89 -8.03
N GLY A 311 -5.95 19.00 -8.44
CA GLY A 311 -6.70 19.14 -9.71
C GLY A 311 -5.91 18.72 -10.95
N GLY A 312 -4.72 18.15 -10.74
CA GLY A 312 -3.90 17.52 -11.75
C GLY A 312 -4.27 16.05 -11.97
N SER A 313 -3.51 15.35 -12.82
CA SER A 313 -3.79 13.93 -13.10
C SER A 313 -2.55 13.10 -13.47
N LEU A 314 -2.59 11.82 -13.11
CA LEU A 314 -1.67 10.81 -13.62
C LEU A 314 -2.28 10.16 -14.87
N VAL A 315 -1.75 10.51 -16.04
CA VAL A 315 -2.21 9.99 -17.33
C VAL A 315 -1.47 8.71 -17.68
N LYS A 316 -2.21 7.66 -17.99
CA LYS A 316 -1.64 6.39 -18.44
C LYS A 316 -1.80 6.23 -19.93
N VAL A 317 -0.68 6.27 -20.65
CA VAL A 317 -0.67 5.96 -22.08
C VAL A 317 -0.68 4.44 -22.28
N SER A 318 -1.32 4.00 -23.37
CA SER A 318 -1.41 2.58 -23.70
C SER A 318 -0.02 1.96 -23.79
N LYS A 319 0.19 0.79 -23.17
CA LYS A 319 1.43 -0.01 -23.31
C LYS A 319 1.74 -0.45 -24.75
N TRP A 320 0.76 -0.34 -25.65
CA TRP A 320 0.92 -0.64 -27.08
C TRP A 320 1.32 0.57 -27.91
N PHE A 321 1.31 1.75 -27.31
CA PHE A 321 1.82 2.96 -27.96
C PHE A 321 3.33 2.80 -28.20
N PRO A 322 3.83 2.97 -29.43
CA PRO A 322 5.23 2.70 -29.78
C PRO A 322 6.20 3.82 -29.31
N SER A 323 6.11 4.24 -28.04
CA SER A 323 6.88 5.34 -27.44
C SER A 323 8.38 5.31 -27.76
N SER A 324 9.03 4.15 -27.58
CA SER A 324 10.48 3.96 -27.81
C SER A 324 10.85 3.73 -29.28
N GLN A 325 9.88 3.43 -30.15
CA GLN A 325 10.08 3.20 -31.58
C GLN A 325 9.76 4.45 -32.41
N THR A 326 8.93 5.36 -31.93
CA THR A 326 8.61 6.60 -32.64
C THR A 326 9.70 7.63 -32.44
N CYS A 327 10.16 8.29 -33.50
CA CYS A 327 11.09 9.41 -33.40
C CYS A 327 10.36 10.62 -32.79
N SER A 328 10.83 11.09 -31.64
CA SER A 328 10.25 12.27 -30.98
C SER A 328 10.40 13.56 -31.79
N CYS A 329 11.37 13.64 -32.70
CA CYS A 329 11.60 14.80 -33.56
C CYS A 329 10.61 14.87 -34.74
N CYS A 330 10.43 13.78 -35.51
CA CYS A 330 9.65 13.79 -36.76
C CYS A 330 8.46 12.82 -36.82
N GLY A 331 8.25 11.98 -35.80
CA GLY A 331 7.16 11.00 -35.76
C GLY A 331 7.40 9.72 -36.57
N ALA A 332 8.53 9.58 -37.26
CA ALA A 332 8.85 8.36 -38.01
C ALA A 332 8.99 7.14 -37.09
N LEU A 333 8.48 5.99 -37.54
CA LEU A 333 8.56 4.74 -36.78
C LEU A 333 9.87 3.99 -37.09
N HIS A 334 10.53 3.51 -36.04
CA HIS A 334 11.76 2.73 -36.06
C HIS A 334 11.54 1.34 -35.42
N PRO A 335 11.00 0.35 -36.17
CA PRO A 335 10.69 -0.98 -35.64
C PRO A 335 11.90 -1.72 -35.07
N GLU A 336 13.12 -1.41 -35.52
CA GLU A 336 14.37 -1.96 -35.03
C GLU A 336 14.59 -1.69 -33.54
N MET A 337 14.05 -0.58 -33.01
CA MET A 337 14.11 -0.24 -31.57
C MET A 337 13.37 -1.24 -30.68
N LYS A 338 12.62 -2.21 -31.25
CA LYS A 338 12.12 -3.38 -30.49
C LYS A 338 13.25 -4.17 -29.86
N ASP A 339 14.44 -4.19 -30.46
CA ASP A 339 15.61 -4.75 -29.83
C ASP A 339 16.04 -3.86 -28.64
N LEU A 340 16.02 -4.43 -27.43
CA LEU A 340 16.40 -3.76 -26.19
C LEU A 340 17.89 -3.40 -26.12
N SER A 341 18.72 -4.04 -26.95
CA SER A 341 20.15 -3.75 -27.05
C SER A 341 20.43 -2.38 -27.69
N ILE A 342 19.51 -1.88 -28.50
CA ILE A 342 19.62 -0.57 -29.14
C ILE A 342 19.19 0.50 -28.13
N ARG A 343 20.17 1.29 -27.68
CA ARG A 343 19.99 2.33 -26.65
C ARG A 343 19.98 3.76 -27.20
N THR A 344 20.39 3.96 -28.45
CA THR A 344 20.38 5.28 -29.10
C THR A 344 19.62 5.19 -30.41
N MET A 345 18.57 5.99 -30.53
CA MET A 345 17.84 6.16 -31.78
C MET A 345 18.63 7.09 -32.72
N ARG A 346 18.69 6.73 -34.00
CA ARG A 346 19.28 7.55 -35.07
C ARG A 346 18.26 7.63 -36.20
N CYS A 347 17.68 8.82 -36.38
CA CYS A 347 16.65 9.04 -37.38
C CYS A 347 17.20 9.78 -38.61
N SER A 348 16.62 9.52 -39.78
CA SER A 348 16.95 10.22 -41.03
C SER A 348 16.67 11.72 -40.98
N CYS A 349 15.82 12.20 -40.07
CA CYS A 349 15.61 13.62 -39.82
C CYS A 349 16.79 14.31 -39.08
N GLY A 350 17.88 13.58 -38.78
CA GLY A 350 19.05 14.09 -38.07
C GLY A 350 18.99 13.91 -36.54
N CYS A 351 17.86 13.49 -35.99
CA CYS A 351 17.67 13.25 -34.56
C CYS A 351 18.55 12.08 -34.07
N LYS A 352 19.38 12.33 -33.04
CA LYS A 352 20.17 11.31 -32.34
C LYS A 352 19.92 11.44 -30.83
N ILE A 353 19.22 10.48 -30.26
CA ILE A 353 18.68 10.61 -28.90
C ILE A 353 18.74 9.27 -28.14
N ASP A 354 18.92 9.34 -26.82
CA ASP A 354 18.78 8.16 -25.96
C ASP A 354 17.35 7.58 -26.06
N ARG A 355 17.25 6.26 -26.05
CA ARG A 355 15.98 5.54 -26.18
C ARG A 355 14.97 5.91 -25.11
N ASP A 356 15.40 5.90 -23.85
CA ASP A 356 14.49 6.10 -22.72
C ASP A 356 14.04 7.57 -22.70
N TYR A 357 14.95 8.50 -23.03
CA TYR A 357 14.61 9.91 -23.19
C TYR A 357 13.61 10.15 -24.33
N ASN A 358 13.84 9.54 -25.50
CA ASN A 358 12.92 9.60 -26.63
C ASN A 358 11.54 9.05 -26.27
N ALA A 359 11.48 7.92 -25.56
CA ALA A 359 10.24 7.34 -25.09
C ALA A 359 9.50 8.29 -24.14
N ALA A 360 10.19 8.91 -23.19
CA ALA A 360 9.61 9.86 -22.25
C ALA A 360 8.99 11.08 -22.95
N ILE A 361 9.65 11.64 -23.97
CA ILE A 361 9.08 12.73 -24.80
C ILE A 361 7.80 12.27 -25.51
N ASN A 362 7.80 11.08 -26.11
CA ASN A 362 6.63 10.58 -26.81
C ASN A 362 5.48 10.25 -25.87
N ILE A 363 5.77 9.73 -24.67
CA ILE A 363 4.77 9.50 -23.61
C ILE A 363 4.12 10.82 -23.20
N LYS A 364 4.91 11.89 -23.03
CA LYS A 364 4.39 13.24 -22.76
C LYS A 364 3.45 13.71 -23.89
N LYS A 365 3.89 13.63 -25.15
CA LYS A 365 3.10 14.06 -26.32
C LYS A 365 1.77 13.30 -26.42
N GLU A 366 1.79 11.98 -26.25
CA GLU A 366 0.58 11.17 -26.27
C GLU A 366 -0.33 11.47 -25.07
N GLY A 367 0.25 11.68 -23.89
CA GLY A 367 -0.51 12.07 -22.71
C GLY A 367 -1.19 13.44 -22.86
N LEU A 368 -0.52 14.43 -23.44
CA LEU A 368 -1.12 15.72 -23.80
C LEU A 368 -2.28 15.55 -24.77
N ARG A 369 -2.11 14.73 -25.83
CA ARG A 369 -3.18 14.41 -26.77
C ARG A 369 -4.41 13.82 -26.08
N LEU A 370 -4.20 12.93 -25.10
CA LEU A 370 -5.27 12.31 -24.32
C LEU A 370 -5.96 13.28 -23.35
N LEU A 371 -5.27 14.31 -22.87
CA LEU A 371 -5.84 15.35 -22.00
C LEU A 371 -6.64 16.40 -22.79
N SER A 372 -6.29 16.62 -24.06
CA SER A 372 -6.96 17.57 -24.95
C SER A 372 -8.15 17.00 -25.73
N ALA A 373 -8.34 15.68 -25.68
CA ALA A 373 -9.41 14.95 -26.36
C ALA A 373 -10.63 14.80 -25.45
#